data_AF-A0A0Q9Q6T5-F1
#
_entry.id   AF-A0A0Q9Q6T5-F1
#
_cell.length_a   1.000
_cell.length_b   1.000
_cell.length_c   1.000
_cell.angle_alpha   90.00
_cell.angle_beta   90.00
_cell.angle_gamma   90.00
#
_symmetry.space_group_name_H-M   'P 1'
#
loop_
_entity.id
_entity.type
_entity.pdbx_description
1 polymer ?
#
loop_
_entity_poly.entity_id
_entity_poly.type
_entity_poly.pdbx_seq_one_letter_code
_entity_poly.pdbx_strand_id
1 'polypeptide(L)'
;MTVTITHPGAGLLAPALDTLTDVVAGDWASVARLCAARLKDAKTCGFDLDVVAVRAGVVRSPRQTYDYQVHHRFLVVSEHPAVLCAALDLYVQLWLGRWDTLEQVAPVRTRPIPGWRPLELLRARARHQLPGTWPEESADAEGLSQAPPTARLAHHILTSLEGGSASPLYDVPAGPAAVHVT
;
A
#
# COMPACT_ATOMS: atom_id res chain seq x y z
N MET A 1 -20.63 0.16 -9.61
CA MET A 1 -20.62 0.62 -8.20
C MET A 1 -19.50 1.64 -8.10
N THR A 2 -19.73 2.74 -7.40
CA THR A 2 -18.78 3.85 -7.30
C THR A 2 -18.63 4.29 -5.86
N VAL A 3 -17.38 4.50 -5.43
CA VAL A 3 -17.05 5.07 -4.12
C VAL A 3 -16.55 6.50 -4.34
N THR A 4 -17.20 7.47 -3.71
CA THR A 4 -16.82 8.88 -3.75
C THR A 4 -16.20 9.28 -2.42
N ILE A 5 -14.94 9.66 -2.45
CA ILE A 5 -14.16 10.14 -1.30
C ILE A 5 -14.02 11.66 -1.44
N THR A 6 -14.45 12.40 -0.41
CA THR A 6 -14.32 13.86 -0.36
C THR A 6 -13.33 14.25 0.73
N HIS A 7 -12.15 14.73 0.35
CA HIS A 7 -11.11 15.21 1.25
C HIS A 7 -10.09 16.09 0.49
N PRO A 8 -9.52 17.17 1.09
CA PRO A 8 -8.50 17.99 0.42
C PRO A 8 -7.26 17.21 -0.05
N GLY A 9 -6.93 16.11 0.62
CA GLY A 9 -5.87 15.19 0.24
C GLY A 9 -6.30 13.97 -0.59
N ALA A 10 -7.57 13.86 -1.01
CA ALA A 10 -8.08 12.67 -1.71
C ALA A 10 -7.30 12.35 -2.99
N GLY A 11 -6.87 13.38 -3.74
CA GLY A 11 -6.06 13.20 -4.95
C GLY A 11 -4.71 12.55 -4.71
N LEU A 12 -4.18 12.55 -3.48
CA LEU A 12 -2.93 11.88 -3.15
C LEU A 12 -3.08 10.35 -3.07
N LEU A 13 -4.32 9.83 -3.00
CA LEU A 13 -4.59 8.41 -3.01
C LEU A 13 -4.60 7.82 -4.43
N ALA A 14 -4.83 8.62 -5.47
CA ALA A 14 -4.81 8.14 -6.84
C ALA A 14 -3.45 7.51 -7.25
N PRO A 15 -2.31 8.20 -7.07
CA PRO A 15 -1.00 7.57 -7.30
C PRO A 15 -0.70 6.37 -6.39
N ALA A 16 -1.29 6.33 -5.20
CA ALA A 16 -1.17 5.20 -4.28
C ALA A 16 -1.93 3.97 -4.79
N LEU A 17 -3.17 4.15 -5.27
CA LEU A 17 -3.96 3.12 -5.94
C LEU A 17 -3.23 2.56 -7.16
N ASP A 18 -2.64 3.44 -7.98
CA ASP A 18 -1.78 3.03 -9.08
C ASP A 18 -0.60 2.17 -8.62
N THR A 19 0.11 2.62 -7.58
CA THR A 19 1.23 1.85 -7.01
C THR A 19 0.76 0.49 -6.50
N LEU A 20 -0.40 0.40 -5.85
CA LEU A 20 -0.98 -0.86 -5.38
C LEU A 20 -1.32 -1.82 -6.53
N THR A 21 -1.75 -1.32 -7.67
CA THR A 21 -1.96 -2.19 -8.84
C THR A 21 -0.66 -2.76 -9.37
N ASP A 22 0.44 -2.00 -9.31
CA ASP A 22 1.78 -2.51 -9.61
C ASP A 22 2.19 -3.58 -8.59
N VAL A 23 1.92 -3.35 -7.31
CA VAL A 23 2.16 -4.33 -6.23
C VAL A 23 1.40 -5.64 -6.48
N VAL A 24 0.09 -5.58 -6.76
CA VAL A 24 -0.74 -6.76 -7.06
C VAL A 24 -0.28 -7.45 -8.35
N ALA A 25 0.24 -6.70 -9.34
CA ALA A 25 0.84 -7.26 -10.54
C ALA A 25 2.22 -7.94 -10.29
N GLY A 26 2.75 -7.83 -9.07
CA GLY A 26 4.03 -8.40 -8.66
C GLY A 26 5.24 -7.49 -8.87
N ASP A 27 5.04 -6.16 -9.00
CA ASP A 27 6.12 -5.18 -9.04
C ASP A 27 6.52 -4.74 -7.62
N TRP A 28 7.53 -5.41 -7.10
CA TRP A 28 8.10 -5.15 -5.78
C TRP A 28 8.94 -3.87 -5.73
N ALA A 29 9.42 -3.35 -6.86
CA ALA A 29 10.09 -2.05 -6.90
C ALA A 29 9.11 -0.92 -6.58
N SER A 30 7.84 -1.08 -6.96
CA SER A 30 6.75 -0.17 -6.59
C SER A 30 6.47 -0.18 -5.09
N VAL A 31 6.56 -1.34 -4.42
CA VAL A 31 6.51 -1.43 -2.94
C VAL A 31 7.67 -0.66 -2.30
N ALA A 32 8.90 -0.85 -2.78
CA ALA A 32 10.06 -0.13 -2.25
C ALA A 32 9.95 1.40 -2.44
N ARG A 33 9.42 1.84 -3.59
CA ARG A 33 9.13 3.26 -3.86
C ARG A 33 8.04 3.81 -2.94
N LEU A 34 6.99 3.04 -2.67
CA LEU A 34 5.96 3.39 -1.70
C LEU A 34 6.59 3.71 -0.34
N CYS A 35 7.55 2.89 0.08
CA CYS A 35 8.24 3.02 1.36
C CYS A 35 9.51 3.91 1.31
N ALA A 36 9.77 4.62 0.21
CA ALA A 36 11.05 5.25 -0.10
C ALA A 36 11.57 6.24 0.95
N ALA A 37 10.69 6.89 1.72
CA ALA A 37 11.07 7.82 2.78
C ALA A 37 11.80 7.14 3.96
N ARG A 38 11.68 5.82 4.08
CA ARG A 38 12.23 5.01 5.17
C ARG A 38 13.38 4.11 4.69
N LEU A 39 13.75 4.20 3.40
CA LEU A 39 14.85 3.45 2.79
C LEU A 39 16.09 4.33 2.66
N LYS A 40 17.26 3.68 2.79
CA LYS A 40 18.57 4.30 2.62
C LYS A 40 18.81 4.73 1.18
N ASP A 41 18.39 3.90 0.22
CA ASP A 41 18.40 4.20 -1.21
C ASP A 41 17.29 3.42 -1.93
N ALA A 42 16.22 4.12 -2.31
CA ALA A 42 15.08 3.53 -3.00
C ALA A 42 15.45 2.97 -4.39
N LYS A 43 16.41 3.58 -5.11
CA LYS A 43 16.83 3.12 -6.44
C LYS A 43 17.59 1.81 -6.33
N THR A 44 18.55 1.75 -5.42
CA THR A 44 19.34 0.53 -5.17
C THR A 44 18.45 -0.59 -4.62
N CYS A 45 17.49 -0.28 -3.75
CA CYS A 45 16.50 -1.26 -3.29
C CYS A 45 15.64 -1.82 -4.43
N GLY A 46 15.13 -0.95 -5.30
CA GLY A 46 14.38 -1.36 -6.49
C GLY A 46 15.19 -2.29 -7.39
N PHE A 47 16.46 -1.95 -7.66
CA PHE A 47 17.36 -2.80 -8.45
C PHE A 47 17.61 -4.17 -7.79
N ASP A 48 17.90 -4.20 -6.49
CA ASP A 48 18.10 -5.44 -5.75
C ASP A 48 16.85 -6.33 -5.78
N LEU A 49 15.65 -5.74 -5.65
CA LEU A 49 14.39 -6.45 -5.73
C LEU A 49 14.12 -6.97 -7.15
N ASP A 50 14.45 -6.20 -8.19
CA ASP A 50 14.35 -6.65 -9.58
C ASP A 50 15.29 -7.83 -9.84
N VAL A 51 16.53 -7.78 -9.36
CA VAL A 51 17.50 -8.89 -9.49
C VAL A 51 17.00 -10.14 -8.75
N VAL A 52 16.47 -9.99 -7.53
CA VAL A 52 15.90 -11.10 -6.75
C VAL A 52 14.67 -11.67 -7.45
N ALA A 53 13.77 -10.82 -7.97
CA ALA A 53 12.56 -11.24 -8.68
C ALA A 53 12.89 -12.00 -9.98
N VAL A 54 13.86 -11.52 -10.77
CA VAL A 54 14.34 -12.21 -11.99
C VAL A 54 14.93 -13.58 -11.64
N ARG A 55 15.77 -13.67 -10.61
CA ARG A 55 16.35 -14.95 -10.15
C ARG A 55 15.28 -15.92 -9.66
N ALA A 56 14.22 -15.40 -9.04
CA ALA A 56 13.09 -16.19 -8.56
C ALA A 56 12.11 -16.62 -9.67
N GLY A 57 12.32 -16.16 -10.91
CA GLY A 57 11.44 -16.46 -12.05
C GLY A 57 10.05 -15.82 -11.93
N VAL A 58 9.92 -14.70 -11.20
CA VAL A 58 8.64 -13.99 -11.08
C VAL A 58 8.25 -13.42 -12.45
N VAL A 59 7.13 -13.90 -12.98
CA VAL A 59 6.56 -13.37 -14.22
C VAL A 59 5.60 -12.24 -13.84
N ARG A 60 5.91 -11.01 -14.27
CA ARG A 60 5.02 -9.86 -14.08
C ARG A 60 3.72 -10.10 -14.85
N SER A 61 2.60 -10.03 -14.15
CA SER A 61 1.29 -10.07 -14.81
C SER A 61 0.94 -8.70 -15.39
N PRO A 62 0.07 -8.64 -16.41
CA PRO A 62 -0.48 -7.36 -16.86
C PRO A 62 -1.19 -6.67 -15.70
N ARG A 63 -0.91 -5.38 -15.53
CA ARG A 63 -1.51 -4.52 -14.51
C ARG A 63 -3.00 -4.32 -14.81
N GLN A 64 -3.83 -4.57 -13.81
CA GLN A 64 -5.23 -4.14 -13.84
C GLN A 64 -5.33 -2.81 -13.08
N THR A 65 -5.54 -1.72 -13.80
CA THR A 65 -5.67 -0.37 -13.22
C THR A 65 -7.05 -0.18 -12.60
N TYR A 66 -7.11 0.48 -11.45
CA TYR A 66 -8.38 0.98 -10.92
C TYR A 66 -8.90 2.10 -11.83
N ASP A 67 -10.19 2.07 -12.15
CA ASP A 67 -10.83 3.21 -12.82
C ASP A 67 -11.21 4.25 -11.77
N TYR A 68 -10.59 5.43 -11.83
CA TYR A 68 -10.88 6.52 -10.92
C TYR A 68 -10.80 7.89 -11.59
N GLN A 69 -11.51 8.85 -11.02
CA GLN A 69 -11.49 10.25 -11.43
C GLN A 69 -11.14 11.15 -10.25
N VAL A 70 -10.21 12.08 -10.49
CA VAL A 70 -9.81 13.08 -9.49
C VAL A 70 -10.37 14.44 -9.90
N HIS A 71 -11.18 15.04 -9.04
CA HIS A 71 -11.79 16.35 -9.26
C HIS A 71 -11.65 17.22 -8.01
N HIS A 72 -10.70 18.16 -7.98
CA HIS A 72 -10.41 19.02 -6.82
C HIS A 72 -10.22 18.23 -5.51
N ARG A 73 -11.27 18.17 -4.66
CA ARG A 73 -11.30 17.47 -3.36
C ARG A 73 -11.97 16.10 -3.43
N PHE A 74 -12.36 15.66 -4.62
CA PHE A 74 -13.07 14.41 -4.85
C PHE A 74 -12.15 13.40 -5.52
N LEU A 75 -12.17 12.19 -5.00
CA LEU A 75 -11.69 11.00 -5.68
C LEU A 75 -12.89 10.07 -5.85
N VAL A 76 -13.27 9.81 -7.09
CA VAL A 76 -14.34 8.86 -7.44
C VAL A 76 -13.67 7.60 -7.96
N VAL A 77 -13.94 6.45 -7.34
CA VAL A 77 -13.38 5.16 -7.74
C VAL A 77 -14.52 4.27 -8.24
N SER A 78 -14.45 3.81 -9.48
CA SER A 78 -15.43 2.93 -10.12
C SER A 78 -15.18 1.46 -9.77
N GLU A 79 -15.19 1.14 -8.48
CA GLU A 79 -14.90 -0.21 -7.97
C GLU A 79 -15.87 -0.64 -6.87
N HIS A 80 -15.90 -1.94 -6.61
CA HIS A 80 -16.63 -2.47 -5.46
C HIS A 80 -15.97 -2.02 -4.14
N PRO A 81 -16.71 -1.56 -3.11
CA PRO A 81 -16.14 -1.09 -1.84
C PRO A 81 -15.19 -2.09 -1.19
N ALA A 82 -15.51 -3.38 -1.23
CA ALA A 82 -14.63 -4.42 -0.69
C ALA A 82 -13.26 -4.49 -1.39
N VAL A 83 -13.21 -4.24 -2.71
CA VAL A 83 -11.96 -4.20 -3.48
C VAL A 83 -11.15 -2.97 -3.06
N LEU A 84 -11.81 -1.81 -2.94
CA LEU A 84 -11.17 -0.59 -2.46
C LEU A 84 -10.68 -0.72 -1.01
N CYS A 85 -11.45 -1.36 -0.12
CA CYS A 85 -11.03 -1.65 1.25
C CYS A 85 -9.77 -2.51 1.26
N ALA A 86 -9.74 -3.61 0.51
CA ALA A 86 -8.57 -4.48 0.43
C ALA A 86 -7.33 -3.73 -0.10
N ALA A 87 -7.52 -2.83 -1.07
CA ALA A 87 -6.46 -1.99 -1.61
C ALA A 87 -5.91 -1.00 -0.56
N LEU A 88 -6.80 -0.31 0.16
CA LEU A 88 -6.42 0.64 1.20
C LEU A 88 -5.79 -0.04 2.43
N ASP A 89 -6.31 -1.21 2.83
CA ASP A 89 -5.70 -2.02 3.88
C ASP A 89 -4.28 -2.42 3.47
N LEU A 90 -4.10 -3.00 2.28
CA LEU A 90 -2.78 -3.35 1.76
C LEU A 90 -1.81 -2.14 1.81
N TYR A 91 -2.25 -0.97 1.35
CA TYR A 91 -1.43 0.25 1.44
C TYR A 91 -1.00 0.60 2.84
N VAL A 92 -1.92 0.52 3.81
CA VAL A 92 -1.63 0.75 5.23
C VAL A 92 -0.65 -0.29 5.76
N GLN A 93 -0.87 -1.59 5.48
CA GLN A 93 0.01 -2.68 5.90
C GLN A 93 1.44 -2.51 5.35
N LEU A 94 1.57 -2.10 4.09
CA LEU A 94 2.87 -1.85 3.46
C LEU A 94 3.63 -0.69 4.11
N TRP A 95 2.91 0.39 4.45
CA TRP A 95 3.47 1.50 5.20
C TRP A 95 3.96 1.08 6.59
N LEU A 96 3.20 0.22 7.26
CA LEU A 96 3.56 -0.34 8.57
C LEU A 96 4.68 -1.39 8.50
N GLY A 97 5.19 -1.71 7.30
CA GLY A 97 6.29 -2.65 7.14
C GLY A 97 5.87 -4.12 7.15
N ARG A 98 4.56 -4.42 7.12
CA ARG A 98 3.99 -5.77 7.08
C ARG A 98 4.01 -6.37 5.68
N TRP A 99 5.21 -6.56 5.14
CA TRP A 99 5.42 -6.99 3.75
C TRP A 99 5.08 -8.47 3.52
N ASP A 100 4.92 -9.25 4.59
CA ASP A 100 4.37 -10.60 4.58
C ASP A 100 2.92 -10.63 4.06
N THR A 101 2.15 -9.55 4.26
CA THR A 101 0.79 -9.42 3.71
C THR A 101 0.77 -9.48 2.18
N LEU A 102 1.89 -9.18 1.51
CA LEU A 102 2.00 -9.26 0.05
C LEU A 102 1.84 -10.67 -0.49
N GLU A 103 2.17 -11.70 0.28
CA GLU A 103 1.93 -13.09 -0.12
C GLU A 103 0.43 -13.42 -0.23
N GLN A 104 -0.39 -12.69 0.52
CA GLN A 104 -1.84 -12.87 0.57
C GLN A 104 -2.52 -12.23 -0.65
N VAL A 105 -1.93 -11.17 -1.22
CA VAL A 105 -2.47 -10.40 -2.35
C VAL A 105 -1.79 -10.66 -3.68
N ALA A 106 -0.57 -11.21 -3.71
CA ALA A 106 0.09 -11.58 -4.96
C ALA A 106 -0.67 -12.75 -5.64
N PRO A 107 -1.10 -12.60 -6.90
CA PRO A 107 -1.79 -13.64 -7.64
C PRO A 107 -1.02 -14.97 -7.64
N VAL A 108 -1.74 -16.09 -7.58
CA VAL A 108 -1.14 -17.44 -7.63
C VAL A 108 -0.26 -17.64 -8.88
N ARG A 109 -0.56 -16.93 -9.97
CA ARG A 109 0.17 -16.98 -11.25
C ARG A 109 1.43 -16.10 -11.29
N THR A 110 1.54 -15.12 -10.41
CA THR A 110 2.78 -14.34 -10.18
C THR A 110 3.60 -14.94 -9.04
N ARG A 111 3.14 -16.07 -8.46
CA ARG A 111 3.94 -16.77 -7.46
C ARG A 111 5.23 -17.23 -8.13
N PRO A 112 6.36 -16.97 -7.48
CA PRO A 112 7.66 -17.50 -7.90
C PRO A 112 7.63 -19.02 -8.07
N ILE A 113 8.68 -19.55 -8.69
CA ILE A 113 8.97 -20.99 -8.73
C ILE A 113 8.96 -21.56 -7.29
N PRO A 114 8.46 -22.79 -7.05
CA PRO A 114 8.55 -23.44 -5.73
C PRO A 114 9.99 -23.40 -5.21
N GLY A 115 10.25 -22.63 -4.14
CA GLY A 115 11.60 -22.41 -3.60
C GLY A 115 11.91 -20.97 -3.21
N TRP A 116 11.22 -19.98 -3.78
CA TRP A 116 11.28 -18.60 -3.28
C TRP A 116 10.58 -18.49 -1.94
N ARG A 117 11.22 -17.81 -1.00
CA ARG A 117 10.68 -17.60 0.34
C ARG A 117 10.54 -16.09 0.59
N PRO A 118 9.48 -15.64 1.27
CA PRO A 118 9.32 -14.24 1.68
C PRO A 118 10.55 -13.73 2.46
N LEU A 119 11.33 -14.64 3.03
CA LEU A 119 12.64 -14.41 3.63
C LEU A 119 13.63 -13.65 2.74
N GLU A 120 13.69 -13.90 1.43
CA GLU A 120 14.65 -13.22 0.53
C GLU A 120 14.26 -11.75 0.29
N LEU A 121 12.96 -11.46 0.21
CA LEU A 121 12.41 -10.12 0.15
C LEU A 121 12.64 -9.37 1.47
N LEU A 122 12.38 -10.03 2.61
CA LEU A 122 12.67 -9.48 3.94
C LEU A 122 14.16 -9.18 4.14
N ARG A 123 15.05 -10.03 3.59
CA ARG A 123 16.50 -9.79 3.59
C ARG A 123 16.91 -8.63 2.69
N ALA A 124 16.31 -8.49 1.50
CA ALA A 124 16.54 -7.32 0.65
C ALA A 124 16.11 -6.03 1.37
N ARG A 125 14.93 -6.03 2.01
CA ARG A 125 14.45 -4.92 2.85
C ARG A 125 15.43 -4.58 3.97
N ALA A 126 15.84 -5.56 4.77
CA ALA A 126 16.74 -5.35 5.91
C ALA A 126 18.08 -4.71 5.53
N ARG A 127 18.56 -4.94 4.30
CA ARG A 127 19.78 -4.31 3.77
C ARG A 127 19.60 -2.83 3.40
N HIS A 128 18.38 -2.44 3.01
CA HIS A 128 18.06 -1.11 2.49
C HIS A 128 17.29 -0.22 3.46
N GLN A 129 16.87 -0.73 4.62
CA GLN A 129 16.16 0.06 5.63
C GLN A 129 17.09 1.08 6.32
N LEU A 130 16.56 2.26 6.66
CA LEU A 130 17.26 3.19 7.55
C LEU A 130 17.20 2.68 9.00
N PRO A 131 18.24 2.88 9.82
CA PRO A 131 18.20 2.49 11.23
C PRO A 131 17.00 3.10 11.96
N GLY A 132 16.28 2.29 12.74
CA GLY A 132 15.14 2.73 13.58
C GLY A 132 13.84 3.07 12.82
N THR A 133 13.72 2.70 11.53
CA THR A 133 12.52 3.04 10.74
C THR A 133 11.35 2.07 10.89
N TRP A 134 11.61 0.78 11.12
CA TRP A 134 10.60 -0.22 11.44
C TRP A 134 11.08 -1.06 12.63
N PRO A 135 10.21 -1.37 13.60
CA PRO A 135 10.56 -2.30 14.66
C PRO A 135 10.70 -3.71 14.09
N GLU A 136 11.60 -4.51 14.66
CA GLU A 136 11.76 -5.93 14.25
C GLU A 136 10.50 -6.76 14.60
N GLU A 137 9.65 -6.26 15.50
CA GLU A 137 8.37 -6.85 15.90
C GLU A 137 7.24 -5.80 15.91
N SER A 138 6.07 -6.22 15.42
CA SER A 138 4.83 -5.47 15.21
C SER A 138 4.37 -4.65 16.44
N ALA A 139 4.45 -3.32 16.34
CA ALA A 139 3.78 -2.39 17.25
C ALA A 139 2.71 -1.61 16.48
N ASP A 140 1.47 -2.11 16.55
CA ASP A 140 0.40 -1.79 15.61
C ASP A 140 -0.29 -0.44 15.84
N ALA A 141 -0.16 0.14 17.03
CA ALA A 141 -0.85 1.39 17.38
C ALA A 141 0.05 2.65 17.22
N GLU A 142 1.36 2.53 17.46
CA GLU A 142 2.30 3.66 17.32
C GLU A 142 2.69 3.92 15.85
N GLY A 143 2.61 2.90 14.99
CA GLY A 143 2.99 3.03 13.59
C GLY A 143 2.10 3.99 12.78
N LEU A 144 0.79 4.02 13.05
CA LEU A 144 -0.17 4.83 12.29
C LEU A 144 -0.11 6.33 12.64
N SER A 145 0.14 6.68 13.91
CA SER A 145 0.28 8.09 14.30
C SER A 145 1.52 8.74 13.69
N GLN A 146 2.56 7.94 13.44
CA GLN A 146 3.80 8.35 12.77
C GLN A 146 3.78 8.14 11.25
N ALA A 147 2.68 7.61 10.71
CA ALA A 147 2.53 7.34 9.29
C ALA A 147 2.32 8.65 8.50
N PRO A 148 2.69 8.68 7.21
CA PRO A 148 2.46 9.85 6.38
C PRO A 148 0.96 10.17 6.27
N PRO A 149 0.61 11.44 5.98
CA PRO A 149 -0.79 11.88 5.82
C PRO A 149 -1.64 10.99 4.91
N THR A 150 -1.05 10.45 3.85
CA THR A 150 -1.74 9.59 2.88
C THR A 150 -2.13 8.24 3.48
N ALA A 151 -1.28 7.63 4.31
CA ALA A 151 -1.56 6.36 5.00
C ALA A 151 -2.63 6.53 6.09
N ARG A 152 -2.56 7.63 6.85
CA ARG A 152 -3.60 8.00 7.83
C ARG A 152 -4.96 8.25 7.17
N LEU A 153 -4.97 8.95 6.04
CA LEU A 153 -6.17 9.17 5.24
C LEU A 153 -6.74 7.85 4.69
N ALA A 154 -5.89 6.96 4.17
CA ALA A 154 -6.30 5.65 3.67
C ALA A 154 -6.96 4.79 4.76
N HIS A 155 -6.34 4.70 5.95
CA HIS A 155 -6.93 3.98 7.08
C HIS A 155 -8.25 4.61 7.52
N HIS A 156 -8.37 5.94 7.55
CA HIS A 156 -9.63 6.60 7.91
C HIS A 156 -10.77 6.24 6.94
N ILE A 157 -10.48 6.23 5.63
CA ILE A 157 -11.45 5.83 4.60
C ILE A 157 -11.82 4.35 4.75
N LEU A 158 -10.84 3.48 4.98
CA LEU A 158 -11.05 2.05 5.26
C LEU A 158 -12.03 1.85 6.42
N THR A 159 -11.76 2.47 7.58
CA THR A 159 -12.65 2.36 8.74
C THR A 159 -14.06 2.88 8.47
N SER A 160 -14.19 3.90 7.63
CA SER A 160 -15.50 4.46 7.25
C SER A 160 -16.28 3.51 6.35
N LEU A 161 -15.61 2.84 5.41
CA LEU A 161 -16.23 1.86 4.50
C LEU A 161 -16.65 0.56 5.22
N GLU A 162 -15.92 0.17 6.26
CA GLU A 162 -16.24 -1.01 7.09
C GLU A 162 -17.36 -0.74 8.11
N GLY A 163 -17.88 0.50 8.18
CA GLY A 163 -18.94 0.89 9.11
C GLY A 163 -18.46 1.14 10.55
N GLY A 164 -17.14 1.25 10.76
CA GLY A 164 -16.56 1.55 12.07
C GLY A 164 -16.71 3.02 12.46
N SER A 165 -17.21 3.29 13.66
CA SER A 165 -17.16 4.63 14.27
C SER A 165 -15.89 4.76 15.13
N ALA A 166 -14.71 4.70 14.53
CA ALA A 166 -13.48 4.92 15.28
C ALA A 166 -13.21 6.42 15.39
N SER A 167 -13.25 6.96 16.61
CA SER A 167 -12.53 8.21 16.90
C SER A 167 -11.06 7.93 16.57
N PRO A 168 -10.46 8.61 15.57
CA PRO A 168 -9.16 8.20 15.09
C PRO A 168 -8.13 8.45 16.20
N LEU A 169 -7.27 7.45 16.46
CA LEU A 169 -6.14 7.54 17.40
C LEU A 169 -5.03 8.50 16.93
N TYR A 170 -5.25 9.17 15.78
CA TYR A 170 -4.31 10.04 15.10
C TYR A 170 -5.06 11.10 14.30
N ASP A 171 -4.43 12.25 14.06
CA ASP A 171 -5.04 13.30 13.25
C ASP A 171 -4.98 12.97 11.75
N VAL A 172 -6.06 13.26 11.03
CA VAL A 172 -6.07 13.31 9.56
C VAL A 172 -5.95 14.79 9.15
N PRO A 173 -4.87 15.19 8.44
CA PRO A 173 -4.68 16.58 8.07
C PRO A 173 -5.84 17.09 7.21
N ALA A 174 -6.43 18.22 7.61
CA ALA A 174 -7.62 18.84 7.02
C ALA A 174 -8.97 18.17 7.37
N GLY A 175 -9.00 17.30 8.39
CA GLY A 175 -10.22 16.73 8.97
C GLY A 175 -10.60 15.36 8.41
N PRO A 176 -11.75 14.80 8.84
CA PRO A 176 -12.21 13.50 8.34
C PRO A 176 -12.61 13.57 6.87
N ALA A 177 -12.48 12.44 6.16
CA ALA A 177 -12.95 12.29 4.80
C ALA A 177 -14.42 11.88 4.81
N ALA A 178 -15.23 12.47 3.93
CA ALA A 178 -16.59 11.98 3.71
C ALA A 178 -16.57 10.91 2.61
N VAL A 179 -17.16 9.74 2.89
CA VAL A 179 -17.19 8.60 1.97
C VAL A 179 -18.64 8.27 1.63
N HIS A 180 -18.95 8.22 0.33
CA HIS A 180 -20.27 7.89 -0.19
C HIS A 180 -20.17 6.72 -1.18
N VAL A 181 -21.11 5.78 -1.11
CA VAL A 181 -21.15 4.58 -1.95
C VAL A 181 -22.46 4.58 -2.74
N THR A 182 -22.37 4.42 -4.06
CA THR A 182 -23.52 4.39 -4.98
C THR A 182 -23.45 3.26 -6.00
#